data_AF-A0AAE0LGB0-F1
#
_entry.id   AF-A0AAE0LGB0-F1
#
_cell.length_a   1.000
_cell.length_b   1.000
_cell.length_c   1.000
_cell.angle_alpha   90.00
_cell.angle_beta   90.00
_cell.angle_gamma   90.00
#
_symmetry.space_group_name_H-M   'P 1'
#
loop_
_entity.id
_entity.type
_entity.pdbx_description
1 polymer ?
#
loop_
_entity_poly.entity_id
_entity_poly.type
_entity_poly.pdbx_seq_one_letter_code
_entity_poly.pdbx_strand_id
1 'polypeptide(L)'
;MNAENLLLAQNLVSQTYINQGRDGIARRQNLIKSLLSNRRLPENGWDDASIEMLLQDCSNMDSNNFVGNVGVGEREARVASAMVATRHYRMAHGIGRSGDVAAEQPKAAGSSLLAKLCNLLTADALNTAGLHDLGGASVLPLATGMTVTMALLALKQKRPAGARYVLWPRIKKTCIKAVVGAGLELVVIPNLLVGEQLETDVALVRTTIDELGADSILCVLSTTSCFAPRGPDKVIELVTSHPVSSPPALPTTVPDM
;
A
#
# COMPACT_ATOMS: atom_id res chain seq x y z
N MET A 1 -14.25 -17.58 21.87
CA MET A 1 -14.95 -17.70 23.17
C MET A 1 -15.31 -16.31 23.66
N ASN A 2 -16.59 -15.94 23.68
CA ASN A 2 -17.06 -14.68 24.27
C ASN A 2 -17.38 -14.87 25.77
N ALA A 3 -17.81 -13.80 26.46
CA ALA A 3 -18.10 -13.84 27.89
C ALA A 3 -19.18 -14.87 28.26
N GLU A 4 -20.27 -14.93 27.48
CA GLU A 4 -21.37 -15.88 27.69
C GLU A 4 -20.92 -17.34 27.52
N ASN A 5 -20.15 -17.64 26.47
CA ASN A 5 -19.60 -18.97 26.23
C ASN A 5 -18.66 -19.41 27.36
N LEU A 6 -17.89 -18.48 27.92
CA LEU A 6 -17.01 -18.76 29.06
C LEU A 6 -17.82 -19.07 30.33
N LEU A 7 -18.93 -18.37 30.58
CA LEU A 7 -19.84 -18.67 31.68
C LEU A 7 -20.45 -20.07 31.52
N LEU A 8 -20.91 -20.41 30.31
CA LEU A 8 -21.44 -21.76 30.04
C LEU A 8 -20.37 -22.85 30.23
N ALA A 9 -19.12 -22.60 29.84
CA ALA A 9 -18.02 -23.55 29.99
C ALA A 9 -17.67 -23.85 31.46
N GLN A 10 -17.97 -22.94 32.40
CA GLN A 10 -17.75 -23.14 33.84
C GLN A 10 -18.66 -24.22 34.43
N ASN A 11 -19.79 -24.52 33.77
CA ASN A 11 -20.64 -25.65 34.13
C ASN A 11 -20.04 -27.01 33.72
N LEU A 12 -18.98 -27.01 32.90
CA LEU A 12 -18.34 -28.21 32.36
C LEU A 12 -16.93 -28.43 32.94
N VAL A 13 -16.21 -27.34 33.21
CA VAL A 13 -14.82 -27.36 33.72
C VAL A 13 -14.74 -26.40 34.90
N SER A 14 -13.87 -26.71 35.88
CA SER A 14 -13.66 -25.87 37.06
C SER A 14 -13.52 -24.39 36.72
N GLN A 15 -14.29 -23.58 37.46
CA GLN A 15 -14.32 -22.12 37.36
C GLN A 15 -12.92 -21.50 37.30
N THR A 16 -12.03 -21.94 38.19
CA THR A 16 -10.67 -21.41 38.30
C THR A 16 -9.87 -21.61 37.02
N TYR A 17 -10.00 -22.79 36.38
CA TYR A 17 -9.29 -23.09 35.14
C TYR A 17 -9.86 -22.33 33.95
N ILE A 18 -11.20 -22.18 33.87
CA ILE A 18 -11.82 -21.35 32.83
C ILE A 18 -11.42 -19.87 32.97
N ASN A 19 -11.36 -19.35 34.19
CA ASN A 19 -10.91 -17.98 34.44
C ASN A 19 -9.46 -17.77 34.00
N GLN A 20 -8.56 -18.71 34.29
CA GLN A 20 -7.18 -18.65 33.80
C GLN A 20 -7.12 -18.67 32.26
N GLY A 21 -7.93 -19.50 31.61
CA GLY A 21 -8.05 -19.54 30.16
C GLY A 21 -8.57 -18.22 29.56
N ARG A 22 -9.60 -17.63 30.18
CA ARG A 22 -10.14 -16.31 29.81
C ARG A 22 -9.05 -15.25 29.86
N ASP A 23 -8.25 -15.21 30.92
CA ASP A 23 -7.19 -14.21 31.07
C ASP A 23 -6.11 -14.39 29.99
N GLY A 24 -5.84 -15.64 29.56
CA GLY A 24 -4.98 -15.93 28.41
C GLY A 24 -5.55 -15.40 27.08
N ILE A 25 -6.85 -15.59 26.83
CA ILE A 25 -7.55 -15.06 25.65
C ILE A 25 -7.52 -13.52 25.64
N ALA A 26 -7.83 -12.91 26.79
CA ALA A 26 -7.88 -11.46 26.95
C ALA A 26 -6.53 -10.80 26.62
N ARG A 27 -5.40 -11.45 26.95
CA ARG A 27 -4.06 -10.94 26.57
C ARG A 27 -3.89 -10.82 25.06
N ARG A 28 -4.28 -11.84 24.28
CA ARG A 28 -4.21 -11.78 22.81
C ARG A 28 -5.20 -10.76 22.24
N GLN A 29 -6.41 -10.68 22.79
CA GLN A 29 -7.39 -9.66 22.39
C GLN A 29 -6.89 -8.23 22.65
N ASN A 30 -6.13 -8.01 23.72
CA ASN A 30 -5.52 -6.71 24.01
C ASN A 30 -4.46 -6.31 22.97
N LEU A 31 -3.74 -7.26 22.36
CA LEU A 31 -2.84 -6.99 21.24
C LEU A 31 -3.62 -6.44 20.04
N ILE A 32 -4.70 -7.12 19.64
CA ILE A 32 -5.57 -6.66 18.55
C ILE A 32 -6.19 -5.30 18.85
N LYS A 33 -6.71 -5.11 20.08
CA LYS A 33 -7.24 -3.82 20.51
C LYS A 33 -6.21 -2.70 20.39
N SER A 34 -4.97 -2.94 20.82
CA SER A 34 -3.87 -1.99 20.71
C SER A 34 -3.57 -1.65 19.25
N LEU A 35 -3.49 -2.66 18.38
CA LEU A 35 -3.25 -2.47 16.94
C LEU A 35 -4.35 -1.60 16.30
N LEU A 36 -5.63 -1.91 16.55
CA LEU A 36 -6.76 -1.17 15.98
C LEU A 36 -6.86 0.27 16.52
N SER A 37 -6.49 0.48 17.79
CA SER A 37 -6.52 1.80 18.42
C SER A 37 -5.37 2.68 17.94
N ASN A 38 -4.15 2.15 17.95
CA ASN A 38 -2.93 2.90 17.63
C ASN A 38 -2.68 3.00 16.13
N ARG A 39 -3.08 1.98 15.35
CA ARG A 39 -2.92 1.89 13.90
C ARG A 39 -1.46 2.01 13.45
N ARG A 40 -0.55 1.47 14.26
CA ARG A 40 0.90 1.50 14.10
C ARG A 40 1.48 0.12 14.29
N LEU A 41 2.70 -0.08 13.79
CA LEU A 41 3.42 -1.33 13.98
C LEU A 41 3.61 -1.60 15.47
N PRO A 42 3.37 -2.84 15.94
CA PRO A 42 3.76 -3.24 17.28
C PRO A 42 5.28 -3.08 17.45
N GLU A 43 5.70 -2.55 18.61
CA GLU A 43 7.13 -2.45 18.95
C GLU A 43 7.80 -3.82 18.98
N ASN A 44 7.09 -4.82 19.50
CA ASN A 44 7.52 -6.21 19.53
C ASN A 44 6.64 -7.04 18.57
N GLY A 45 7.29 -7.84 17.73
CA GLY A 45 6.61 -8.76 16.82
C GLY A 45 5.69 -9.72 17.55
N TRP A 46 4.51 -9.99 16.97
CA TRP A 46 3.57 -10.95 17.52
C TRP A 46 3.98 -12.37 17.18
N ASP A 47 3.57 -13.32 18.03
CA ASP A 47 3.66 -14.74 17.72
C ASP A 47 2.64 -15.14 16.64
N ASP A 48 2.92 -16.21 15.91
CA ASP A 48 2.09 -16.67 14.79
C ASP A 48 0.62 -16.87 15.19
N ALA A 49 0.36 -17.45 16.37
CA ALA A 49 -1.01 -17.67 16.83
C ALA A 49 -1.79 -16.36 17.09
N SER A 50 -1.10 -15.26 17.43
CA SER A 50 -1.75 -13.95 17.60
C SER A 50 -2.09 -13.34 16.24
N ILE A 51 -1.19 -13.51 15.26
CA ILE A 51 -1.41 -13.06 13.87
C ILE A 51 -2.55 -13.86 13.25
N GLU A 52 -2.53 -15.19 13.37
CA GLU A 52 -3.58 -16.07 12.86
C GLU A 52 -4.94 -15.80 13.51
N MET A 53 -4.98 -15.45 14.81
CA MET A 53 -6.23 -15.06 15.47
C MET A 53 -6.85 -13.83 14.80
N LEU A 54 -6.06 -12.78 14.53
CA LEU A 54 -6.53 -11.58 13.83
C LEU A 54 -7.00 -11.92 12.40
N LEU A 55 -6.22 -12.71 11.66
CA LEU A 55 -6.57 -13.11 10.30
C LEU A 55 -7.87 -13.93 10.28
N GLN A 56 -8.05 -14.85 11.23
CA GLN A 56 -9.25 -15.65 11.33
C GLN A 56 -10.48 -14.81 11.72
N ASP A 57 -10.33 -13.86 12.66
CA ASP A 57 -11.40 -12.93 13.03
C ASP A 57 -11.83 -12.09 11.82
N CYS A 58 -10.88 -11.54 11.06
CA CYS A 58 -11.17 -10.81 9.83
C CYS A 58 -11.80 -11.72 8.77
N SER A 59 -11.29 -12.93 8.58
CA SER A 59 -11.84 -13.90 7.62
C SER A 59 -13.32 -14.19 7.89
N ASN A 60 -13.69 -14.35 9.16
CA ASN A 60 -15.06 -14.59 9.58
C ASN A 60 -16.00 -13.37 9.36
N MET A 61 -15.46 -12.18 9.08
CA MET A 61 -16.22 -10.97 8.75
C MET A 61 -16.52 -10.85 7.25
N ASP A 62 -15.96 -11.72 6.40
CA ASP A 62 -16.26 -11.74 4.97
C ASP A 62 -17.44 -12.67 4.68
N SER A 63 -18.37 -12.20 3.83
CA SER A 63 -19.66 -12.85 3.60
C SER A 63 -19.54 -14.28 3.03
N ASN A 64 -18.46 -14.57 2.28
CA ASN A 64 -18.20 -15.91 1.78
C ASN A 64 -17.90 -16.94 2.88
N ASN A 65 -17.66 -16.51 4.13
CA ASN A 65 -17.40 -17.36 5.28
C ASN A 65 -18.55 -17.38 6.30
N PHE A 66 -19.63 -16.63 6.07
CA PHE A 66 -20.78 -16.62 6.97
C PHE A 66 -21.52 -17.97 6.95
N VAL A 67 -21.83 -18.47 8.14
CA VAL A 67 -22.61 -19.70 8.30
C VAL A 67 -24.03 -19.46 7.78
N GLY A 68 -24.48 -20.31 6.84
CA GLY A 68 -25.82 -20.20 6.24
C GLY A 68 -25.94 -19.15 5.12
N ASN A 69 -24.84 -18.57 4.65
CA ASN A 69 -24.89 -17.67 3.49
C ASN A 69 -25.29 -18.42 2.21
N VAL A 70 -26.24 -17.85 1.46
CA VAL A 70 -26.66 -18.33 0.15
C VAL A 70 -26.38 -17.23 -0.87
N GLY A 71 -25.21 -17.33 -1.52
CA GLY A 71 -24.81 -16.38 -2.55
C GLY A 71 -25.44 -16.70 -3.91
N VAL A 72 -26.19 -15.76 -4.50
CA VAL A 72 -26.83 -15.89 -5.82
C VAL A 72 -26.16 -15.05 -6.92
N GLY A 73 -25.11 -14.29 -6.59
CA GLY A 73 -24.37 -13.47 -7.54
C GLY A 73 -23.33 -14.24 -8.35
N GLU A 74 -22.76 -13.55 -9.33
CA GLU A 74 -21.66 -14.03 -10.17
C GLU A 74 -20.30 -14.01 -9.45
N ARG A 75 -20.15 -13.12 -8.45
CA ARG A 75 -18.92 -12.96 -7.66
C ARG A 75 -19.21 -13.13 -6.16
N GLU A 76 -19.37 -14.39 -5.76
CA GLU A 76 -19.63 -14.84 -4.37
C GLU A 76 -18.38 -15.42 -3.69
N ALA A 77 -17.20 -15.24 -4.29
CA ALA A 77 -15.91 -15.70 -3.76
C ALA A 77 -15.90 -17.20 -3.36
N ARG A 78 -16.64 -18.04 -4.09
CA ARG A 78 -16.66 -19.49 -3.90
C ARG A 78 -15.29 -20.07 -4.25
N VAL A 79 -14.68 -20.82 -3.34
CA VAL A 79 -13.36 -21.41 -3.54
C VAL A 79 -13.48 -22.92 -3.75
N ALA A 80 -13.05 -23.40 -4.92
CA ALA A 80 -13.17 -24.81 -5.29
C ALA A 80 -12.18 -25.73 -4.54
N SER A 81 -10.96 -25.25 -4.26
CA SER A 81 -9.91 -26.04 -3.61
C SER A 81 -9.72 -25.61 -2.16
N ALA A 82 -9.83 -26.57 -1.23
CA ALA A 82 -9.55 -26.33 0.18
C ALA A 82 -8.12 -25.82 0.42
N MET A 83 -7.13 -26.30 -0.35
CA MET A 83 -5.75 -25.82 -0.24
C MET A 83 -5.63 -24.33 -0.61
N VAL A 84 -6.38 -23.88 -1.63
CA VAL A 84 -6.41 -22.48 -2.04
C VAL A 84 -7.12 -21.63 -0.98
N ALA A 85 -8.22 -22.12 -0.40
CA ALA A 85 -8.91 -21.41 0.67
C ALA A 85 -8.00 -21.27 1.91
N THR A 86 -7.36 -22.35 2.35
CA THR A 86 -6.52 -22.35 3.56
C THR A 86 -5.29 -21.47 3.40
N ARG A 87 -4.55 -21.55 2.28
CA ARG A 87 -3.33 -20.74 2.09
C ARG A 87 -3.60 -19.22 2.01
N HIS A 88 -4.86 -18.83 1.80
CA HIS A 88 -5.31 -17.44 1.75
C HIS A 88 -6.15 -17.07 2.98
N TYR A 89 -6.08 -17.85 4.06
CA TYR A 89 -6.85 -17.63 5.29
C TYR A 89 -8.36 -17.47 5.04
N ARG A 90 -8.88 -18.11 3.97
CA ARG A 90 -10.27 -18.06 3.48
C ARG A 90 -10.76 -16.65 3.07
N MET A 91 -9.86 -15.71 2.86
CA MET A 91 -10.17 -14.39 2.30
C MET A 91 -10.15 -14.47 0.77
N ALA A 92 -11.30 -14.37 0.13
CA ALA A 92 -11.45 -14.69 -1.30
C ALA A 92 -12.07 -13.56 -2.14
N HIS A 93 -12.53 -12.47 -1.52
CA HIS A 93 -13.12 -11.33 -2.23
C HIS A 93 -12.09 -10.35 -2.81
N GLY A 94 -10.85 -10.37 -2.32
CA GLY A 94 -9.82 -9.39 -2.67
C GLY A 94 -10.02 -8.06 -1.93
N ILE A 95 -9.45 -6.99 -2.48
CA ILE A 95 -9.51 -5.63 -1.90
C ILE A 95 -10.25 -4.67 -2.83
N GLY A 96 -10.86 -3.65 -2.26
CA GLY A 96 -11.47 -2.56 -3.02
C GLY A 96 -12.79 -2.91 -3.72
N ARG A 97 -13.17 -2.03 -4.63
CA ARG A 97 -14.34 -2.12 -5.51
C ARG A 97 -13.92 -1.85 -6.95
N SER A 98 -14.83 -2.11 -7.88
CA SER A 98 -14.59 -1.99 -9.32
C SER A 98 -14.10 -0.61 -9.78
N GLY A 99 -14.46 0.47 -9.07
CA GLY A 99 -14.03 1.83 -9.40
C GLY A 99 -12.99 2.44 -8.46
N ASP A 100 -12.71 1.79 -7.33
CA ASP A 100 -11.82 2.33 -6.30
C ASP A 100 -11.21 1.20 -5.47
N VAL A 101 -9.88 1.06 -5.55
CA VAL A 101 -9.12 0.03 -4.82
C VAL A 101 -9.08 0.26 -3.31
N ALA A 102 -9.27 1.50 -2.86
CA ALA A 102 -9.25 1.87 -1.44
C ALA A 102 -10.64 1.82 -0.78
N ALA A 103 -11.71 1.69 -1.58
CA ALA A 103 -13.07 1.63 -1.08
C ALA A 103 -13.36 0.34 -0.31
N GLU A 104 -14.22 0.44 0.70
CA GLU A 104 -14.69 -0.72 1.45
C GLU A 104 -15.56 -1.64 0.59
N GLN A 105 -15.29 -2.94 0.67
CA GLN A 105 -16.08 -3.96 0.00
C GLN A 105 -17.20 -4.44 0.94
N PRO A 106 -18.49 -4.15 0.65
CA PRO A 106 -19.60 -4.54 1.52
C PRO A 106 -19.73 -6.05 1.74
N LYS A 107 -19.27 -6.87 0.78
CA LYS A 107 -19.23 -8.33 0.92
C LYS A 107 -18.01 -8.86 1.68
N ALA A 108 -17.05 -8.00 2.02
CA ALA A 108 -15.75 -8.37 2.56
C ALA A 108 -15.22 -7.33 3.55
N ALA A 109 -15.94 -7.18 4.67
CA ALA A 109 -15.60 -6.21 5.70
C ALA A 109 -14.24 -6.50 6.34
N GLY A 110 -13.90 -7.78 6.54
CA GLY A 110 -12.62 -8.20 7.10
C GLY A 110 -11.46 -7.96 6.14
N SER A 111 -11.62 -8.32 4.87
CA SER A 111 -10.62 -7.99 3.83
C SER A 111 -10.42 -6.48 3.69
N SER A 112 -11.49 -5.69 3.81
CA SER A 112 -11.41 -4.22 3.77
C SER A 112 -10.68 -3.64 4.98
N LEU A 113 -10.95 -4.17 6.19
CA LEU A 113 -10.25 -3.79 7.40
C LEU A 113 -8.75 -4.08 7.30
N LEU A 114 -8.38 -5.28 6.84
CA LEU A 114 -6.97 -5.66 6.67
C LEU A 114 -6.25 -4.83 5.62
N ALA A 115 -6.91 -4.51 4.49
CA ALA A 115 -6.32 -3.63 3.48
C ALA A 115 -6.02 -2.24 4.06
N LYS A 116 -6.96 -1.65 4.82
CA LYS A 116 -6.78 -0.36 5.48
C LYS A 116 -5.69 -0.40 6.56
N LEU A 117 -5.66 -1.43 7.39
CA LEU A 117 -4.60 -1.62 8.37
C LEU A 117 -3.24 -1.77 7.69
N CYS A 118 -3.13 -2.57 6.63
CA CYS A 118 -1.89 -2.75 5.87
C CYS A 118 -1.36 -1.42 5.34
N ASN A 119 -2.23 -0.55 4.82
CA ASN A 119 -1.85 0.80 4.39
C ASN A 119 -1.30 1.66 5.54
N LEU A 120 -1.97 1.65 6.70
CA LEU A 120 -1.56 2.42 7.89
C LEU A 120 -0.22 1.91 8.45
N LEU A 121 -0.06 0.59 8.55
CA LEU A 121 1.17 -0.04 9.01
C LEU A 121 2.33 0.19 8.04
N THR A 122 2.06 0.23 6.73
CA THR A 122 3.06 0.56 5.71
C THR A 122 3.48 2.03 5.84
N ALA A 123 2.55 2.96 6.04
CA ALA A 123 2.86 4.37 6.27
C ALA A 123 3.73 4.54 7.54
N ASP A 124 3.38 3.85 8.63
CA ASP A 124 4.15 3.86 9.88
C ASP A 124 5.55 3.26 9.69
N ALA A 125 5.68 2.18 8.92
CA ALA A 125 6.97 1.58 8.56
C ALA A 125 7.87 2.57 7.80
N LEU A 126 7.31 3.27 6.81
CA LEU A 126 8.03 4.28 6.04
C LEU A 126 8.46 5.45 6.93
N ASN A 127 7.59 5.90 7.84
CA ASN A 127 7.91 6.93 8.81
C ASN A 127 9.07 6.50 9.74
N THR A 128 9.05 5.27 10.25
CA THR A 128 10.15 4.72 11.06
C THR A 128 11.45 4.60 10.26
N ALA A 129 11.37 4.35 8.95
CA ALA A 129 12.53 4.32 8.06
C ALA A 129 13.09 5.72 7.71
N GLY A 130 12.50 6.80 8.22
CA GLY A 130 12.95 8.18 8.03
C GLY A 130 12.21 8.97 6.95
N LEU A 131 11.17 8.38 6.32
CA LEU A 131 10.27 9.09 5.40
C LEU A 131 9.14 9.75 6.20
N HIS A 132 9.50 10.76 6.98
CA HIS A 132 8.55 11.56 7.75
C HIS A 132 7.63 12.36 6.82
N ASP A 133 6.42 12.66 7.29
CA ASP A 133 5.42 13.50 6.60
C ASP A 133 5.00 13.01 5.18
N LEU A 134 5.05 11.70 4.93
CA LEU A 134 4.71 11.08 3.64
C LEU A 134 3.22 11.23 3.25
N GLY A 135 2.35 11.61 4.19
CA GLY A 135 0.90 11.60 4.00
C GLY A 135 0.32 10.19 3.99
N GLY A 136 -0.54 9.88 3.02
CA GLY A 136 -1.16 8.56 2.89
C GLY A 136 -0.31 7.57 2.10
N ALA A 137 -0.27 6.31 2.53
CA ALA A 137 0.31 5.20 1.78
C ALA A 137 -0.78 4.23 1.30
N SER A 138 -0.56 3.60 0.14
CA SER A 138 -1.46 2.58 -0.41
C SER A 138 -0.65 1.40 -0.94
N VAL A 139 -0.95 0.21 -0.45
CA VAL A 139 -0.36 -1.05 -0.91
C VAL A 139 -1.19 -1.56 -2.08
N LEU A 140 -0.55 -1.68 -3.24
CA LEU A 140 -1.17 -2.20 -4.46
C LEU A 140 -0.60 -3.59 -4.78
N PRO A 141 -1.43 -4.54 -5.26
CA PRO A 141 -0.99 -5.88 -5.65
C PRO A 141 -0.30 -5.86 -7.03
N LEU A 142 0.69 -4.98 -7.19
CA LEU A 142 1.43 -4.72 -8.43
C LEU A 142 2.93 -4.63 -8.13
N ALA A 143 3.75 -5.09 -9.06
CA ALA A 143 5.19 -4.84 -9.00
C ALA A 143 5.48 -3.35 -9.18
N THR A 144 6.62 -2.87 -8.66
CA THR A 144 7.02 -1.45 -8.68
C THR A 144 6.89 -0.80 -10.07
N GLY A 145 7.26 -1.51 -11.15
CA GLY A 145 7.11 -0.98 -12.52
C GLY A 145 5.67 -0.67 -12.90
N MET A 146 4.72 -1.55 -12.57
CA MET A 146 3.29 -1.34 -12.81
C MET A 146 2.72 -0.27 -11.87
N THR A 147 3.20 -0.20 -10.62
CA THR A 147 2.84 0.88 -9.70
C THR A 147 3.29 2.25 -10.22
N VAL A 148 4.49 2.34 -10.80
CA VAL A 148 4.96 3.55 -11.50
C VAL A 148 4.07 3.85 -12.71
N THR A 149 3.70 2.86 -13.54
CA THR A 149 2.74 3.06 -14.63
C THR A 149 1.41 3.64 -14.13
N MET A 150 0.85 3.11 -13.03
CA MET A 150 -0.38 3.65 -12.44
C MET A 150 -0.20 5.09 -11.96
N ALA A 151 0.93 5.42 -11.32
CA ALA A 151 1.23 6.79 -10.91
C ALA A 151 1.35 7.74 -12.11
N LEU A 152 1.99 7.32 -13.20
CA LEU A 152 2.10 8.09 -14.43
C LEU A 152 0.73 8.32 -15.09
N LEU A 153 -0.13 7.30 -15.16
CA LEU A 153 -1.49 7.43 -15.68
C LEU A 153 -2.35 8.39 -14.83
N ALA A 154 -2.21 8.33 -13.50
CA ALA A 154 -2.88 9.25 -12.60
C ALA A 154 -2.38 10.70 -12.76
N LEU A 155 -1.06 10.89 -12.91
CA LEU A 155 -0.47 12.21 -13.19
C LEU A 155 -0.93 12.76 -14.53
N LYS A 156 -1.09 11.91 -15.56
CA LYS A 156 -1.54 12.32 -16.90
C LYS A 156 -2.92 12.96 -16.89
N GLN A 157 -3.79 12.56 -15.96
CA GLN A 157 -5.11 13.18 -15.77
C GLN A 157 -5.04 14.57 -15.12
N LYS A 158 -3.93 14.88 -14.42
CA LYS A 158 -3.72 16.16 -13.70
C LYS A 158 -2.87 17.16 -14.48
N ARG A 159 -2.23 16.75 -15.58
CA ARG A 159 -1.37 17.58 -16.42
C ARG A 159 -2.10 17.95 -17.72
N PRO A 160 -1.67 19.02 -18.42
CA PRO A 160 -2.24 19.38 -19.72
C PRO A 160 -2.20 18.21 -20.72
N ALA A 161 -3.14 18.18 -21.68
CA ALA A 161 -3.23 17.10 -22.66
C ALA A 161 -1.95 16.91 -23.51
N GLY A 162 -1.13 17.96 -23.65
CA GLY A 162 0.17 17.92 -24.32
C GLY A 162 1.30 17.26 -23.50
N ALA A 163 1.09 16.97 -22.22
CA ALA A 163 2.09 16.37 -21.34
C ALA A 163 2.33 14.89 -21.70
N ARG A 164 3.38 14.63 -22.48
CA ARG A 164 3.74 13.31 -22.99
C ARG A 164 5.14 12.87 -22.62
N TYR A 165 6.02 13.79 -22.26
CA TYR A 165 7.42 13.49 -21.97
C TYR A 165 7.63 13.14 -20.50
N VAL A 166 8.38 12.07 -20.25
CA VAL A 166 8.91 11.73 -18.92
C VAL A 166 10.42 11.84 -18.97
N LEU A 167 10.97 12.83 -18.26
CA LEU A 167 12.41 13.00 -18.14
C LEU A 167 12.95 11.98 -17.14
N TRP A 168 13.99 11.27 -17.52
CA TRP A 168 14.46 10.14 -16.76
C TRP A 168 16.00 10.08 -16.73
N PRO A 169 16.61 10.39 -15.57
CA PRO A 169 18.03 10.11 -15.32
C PRO A 169 18.31 8.61 -15.56
N ARG A 170 19.18 8.34 -16.53
CA ARG A 170 19.34 7.01 -17.14
C ARG A 170 19.66 5.94 -16.09
N ILE A 171 18.82 4.89 -16.05
CA ILE A 171 19.02 3.67 -15.24
C ILE A 171 18.46 2.38 -15.92
N LYS A 172 17.87 1.43 -15.17
CA LYS A 172 17.47 0.08 -15.60
C LYS A 172 16.24 0.05 -16.53
N LYS A 173 16.07 -1.07 -17.23
CA LYS A 173 14.98 -1.31 -18.21
C LYS A 173 13.55 -1.26 -17.66
N THR A 174 13.32 -1.47 -16.36
CA THR A 174 11.95 -1.50 -15.79
C THR A 174 11.25 -0.14 -15.89
N CYS A 175 11.96 0.95 -15.63
CA CYS A 175 11.41 2.30 -15.76
C CYS A 175 10.99 2.62 -17.20
N ILE A 176 11.78 2.16 -18.18
CA ILE A 176 11.47 2.30 -19.61
C ILE A 176 10.13 1.63 -19.92
N LYS A 177 9.94 0.37 -19.48
CA LYS A 177 8.68 -0.35 -19.68
C LYS A 177 7.50 0.33 -18.98
N ALA A 178 7.73 0.92 -17.81
CA ALA A 178 6.68 1.61 -17.06
C ALA A 178 6.16 2.85 -17.80
N VAL A 179 7.09 3.65 -18.36
CA VAL A 179 6.76 4.86 -19.15
C VAL A 179 6.10 4.50 -20.47
N VAL A 180 6.66 3.54 -21.21
CA VAL A 180 6.07 3.08 -22.48
C VAL A 180 4.69 2.44 -22.25
N GLY A 181 4.52 1.66 -21.18
CA GLY A 181 3.25 1.06 -20.80
C GLY A 181 2.16 2.07 -20.44
N ALA A 182 2.53 3.29 -20.05
CA ALA A 182 1.61 4.41 -19.82
C ALA A 182 1.28 5.20 -21.11
N GLY A 183 1.85 4.81 -22.27
CA GLY A 183 1.69 5.54 -23.53
C GLY A 183 2.32 6.93 -23.47
N LEU A 184 3.52 7.02 -22.90
CA LEU A 184 4.32 8.24 -22.74
C LEU A 184 5.68 8.09 -23.44
N GLU A 185 6.30 9.21 -23.75
CA GLU A 185 7.60 9.29 -24.41
C GLU A 185 8.71 9.51 -23.37
N LEU A 186 9.72 8.65 -23.38
CA LEU A 186 10.83 8.73 -22.44
C LEU A 186 11.92 9.66 -22.99
N VAL A 187 12.29 10.68 -22.22
CA VAL A 187 13.44 11.53 -22.49
C VAL A 187 14.58 11.10 -21.58
N VAL A 188 15.58 10.44 -22.17
CA VAL A 188 16.73 9.90 -21.43
C VAL A 188 17.69 11.02 -21.11
N ILE A 189 17.96 11.23 -19.82
CA ILE A 189 18.98 12.17 -19.34
C ILE A 189 20.23 11.36 -18.97
N PRO A 190 21.36 11.49 -19.70
CA PRO A 190 22.62 10.90 -19.32
C PRO A 190 23.08 11.35 -17.92
N ASN A 191 23.81 10.48 -17.22
CA ASN A 191 24.41 10.82 -15.93
C ASN A 191 25.78 11.49 -16.16
N LEU A 192 26.22 12.29 -15.19
CA LEU A 192 27.58 12.85 -15.15
C LEU A 192 28.52 11.87 -14.44
N LEU A 193 29.74 11.71 -14.95
CA LEU A 193 30.81 11.01 -14.22
C LEU A 193 31.50 12.02 -13.30
N VAL A 194 31.34 11.84 -11.99
CA VAL A 194 31.97 12.67 -10.95
C VAL A 194 32.85 11.75 -10.11
N GLY A 195 34.17 11.82 -10.35
CA GLY A 195 35.10 10.84 -9.80
C GLY A 195 34.80 9.43 -10.35
N GLU A 196 34.45 8.50 -9.47
CA GLU A 196 34.07 7.12 -9.82
C GLU A 196 32.54 6.89 -9.84
N GLN A 197 31.76 7.92 -9.50
CA GLN A 197 30.31 7.81 -9.36
C GLN A 197 29.59 8.42 -10.57
N LEU A 198 28.51 7.77 -11.01
CA LEU A 198 27.56 8.36 -11.95
C LEU A 198 26.46 9.11 -11.18
N GLU A 199 26.39 10.42 -11.37
CA GLU A 199 25.47 11.34 -10.69
C GLU A 199 24.43 11.95 -11.63
N THR A 200 23.33 12.47 -11.08
CA THR A 200 22.29 13.19 -11.83
C THR A 200 22.85 14.45 -12.49
N ASP A 201 22.61 14.61 -13.78
CA ASP A 201 22.84 15.88 -14.48
C ASP A 201 21.63 16.82 -14.30
N VAL A 202 21.59 17.52 -13.15
CA VAL A 202 20.49 18.46 -12.83
C VAL A 202 20.43 19.62 -13.82
N ALA A 203 21.58 20.06 -14.35
CA ALA A 203 21.64 21.14 -15.34
C ALA A 203 20.97 20.71 -16.65
N LEU A 204 21.29 19.51 -17.15
CA LEU A 204 20.67 18.97 -18.35
C LEU A 204 19.17 18.72 -18.19
N VAL A 205 18.72 18.26 -17.01
CA VAL A 205 17.28 18.18 -16.72
C VAL A 205 16.61 19.53 -16.93
N ARG A 206 17.18 20.62 -16.40
CA ARG A 206 16.61 21.97 -16.52
C ARG A 206 16.58 22.46 -17.96
N THR A 207 17.71 22.38 -18.66
CA THR A 207 17.79 22.78 -20.07
C THR A 207 16.79 22.00 -20.92
N THR A 208 16.62 20.70 -20.66
CA THR A 208 15.63 19.87 -21.37
C THR A 208 14.20 20.31 -21.07
N ILE A 209 13.91 20.75 -19.84
CA ILE A 209 12.59 21.30 -19.46
C ILE A 209 12.33 22.62 -20.20
N ASP A 210 13.31 23.50 -20.28
CA ASP A 210 13.20 24.79 -20.98
C ASP A 210 13.01 24.58 -22.50
N GLU A 211 13.73 23.65 -23.10
CA GLU A 211 13.66 23.34 -24.55
C GLU A 211 12.34 22.68 -24.96
N LEU A 212 11.85 21.70 -24.18
CA LEU A 212 10.60 21.00 -24.49
C LEU A 212 9.36 21.77 -24.02
N GLY A 213 9.54 22.73 -23.11
CA GLY A 213 8.47 23.46 -22.44
C GLY A 213 7.81 22.63 -21.34
N ALA A 214 7.64 23.23 -20.16
CA ALA A 214 7.11 22.55 -18.98
C ALA A 214 5.77 21.83 -19.22
N ASP A 215 4.86 22.41 -20.00
CA ASP A 215 3.53 21.84 -20.27
C ASP A 215 3.54 20.56 -21.10
N SER A 216 4.62 20.28 -21.84
CA SER A 216 4.78 19.04 -22.59
C SER A 216 5.36 17.90 -21.75
N ILE A 217 5.82 18.21 -20.53
CA ILE A 217 6.45 17.28 -19.60
C ILE A 217 5.44 16.82 -18.56
N LEU A 218 5.31 15.50 -18.43
CA LEU A 218 4.49 14.90 -17.41
C LEU A 218 5.17 14.99 -16.03
N CYS A 219 6.40 14.48 -15.93
CA CYS A 219 7.20 14.51 -14.71
C CYS A 219 8.68 14.20 -14.97
N VAL A 220 9.50 14.39 -13.93
CA VAL A 220 10.85 13.82 -13.81
C VAL A 220 10.76 12.54 -12.99
N LEU A 221 11.18 11.41 -13.55
CA LEU A 221 11.18 10.10 -12.90
C LEU A 221 12.58 9.80 -12.32
N SER A 222 12.85 10.26 -11.10
CA SER A 222 14.10 10.02 -10.40
C SER A 222 14.17 8.63 -9.75
N THR A 223 15.38 8.19 -9.38
CA THR A 223 15.66 6.90 -8.75
C THR A 223 16.71 7.04 -7.64
N THR A 224 16.34 6.62 -6.43
CA THR A 224 17.22 6.60 -5.25
C THR A 224 18.02 5.31 -5.13
N SER A 225 17.34 4.15 -5.09
CA SER A 225 18.01 2.85 -4.98
C SER A 225 18.51 2.35 -6.34
N CYS A 226 19.83 2.23 -6.49
CA CYS A 226 20.48 1.81 -7.72
C CYS A 226 21.75 1.00 -7.47
N PHE A 227 22.24 0.32 -8.51
CA PHE A 227 23.53 -0.37 -8.45
C PHE A 227 24.66 0.61 -8.74
N ALA A 228 25.74 0.51 -7.97
CA ALA A 228 27.02 1.16 -8.29
C ALA A 228 27.47 0.80 -9.73
N PRO A 229 28.17 1.70 -10.44
CA PRO A 229 28.73 2.97 -9.97
C PRO A 229 27.74 4.13 -9.92
N ARG A 230 26.44 3.92 -10.18
CA ARG A 230 25.45 4.99 -10.10
C ARG A 230 25.10 5.32 -8.66
N GLY A 231 25.07 6.61 -8.33
CA GLY A 231 24.53 7.11 -7.09
C GLY A 231 23.01 7.35 -7.12
N PRO A 232 22.37 7.50 -5.95
CA PRO A 232 21.01 8.01 -5.85
C PRO A 232 20.87 9.35 -6.57
N ASP A 233 19.72 9.60 -7.18
CA ASP A 233 19.49 10.91 -7.80
C ASP A 233 19.47 12.04 -6.76
N LYS A 234 19.89 13.24 -7.18
CA LYS A 234 19.88 14.47 -6.38
C LYS A 234 18.45 15.02 -6.22
N VAL A 235 17.59 14.29 -5.51
CA VAL A 235 16.13 14.56 -5.41
C VAL A 235 15.85 15.99 -4.92
N ILE A 236 16.59 16.48 -3.91
CA ILE A 236 16.39 17.84 -3.37
C ILE A 236 16.66 18.90 -4.44
N GLU A 237 17.75 18.75 -5.20
CA GLU A 237 18.11 19.69 -6.26
C GLU A 237 17.13 19.66 -7.45
N LEU A 238 16.56 18.48 -7.74
CA LEU A 238 15.51 18.33 -8.74
C LEU A 238 14.22 19.07 -8.32
N VAL A 239 13.82 18.97 -7.05
CA VAL A 239 12.58 19.60 -6.56
C VAL A 239 12.72 21.11 -6.36
N THR A 240 13.82 21.56 -5.74
CA THR A 240 14.07 22.99 -5.47
C THR A 240 14.26 23.82 -6.74
N SER A 241 14.48 23.16 -7.88
CA SER A 241 14.68 23.83 -9.16
C SER A 241 13.41 24.32 -9.84
N HIS A 242 12.21 24.04 -9.31
CA HIS A 242 10.94 24.50 -9.86
C HIS A 242 10.08 25.15 -8.77
N PRO A 243 9.49 26.33 -8.98
CA PRO A 243 8.50 26.86 -8.07
C PRO A 243 7.33 25.88 -8.05
N VAL A 244 7.15 25.20 -6.92
CA VAL A 244 6.02 24.30 -6.69
C VAL A 244 4.76 25.15 -6.84
N SER A 245 4.04 25.01 -7.95
CA SER A 245 2.62 25.34 -7.97
C SER A 245 2.02 24.57 -6.79
N SER A 246 1.44 25.28 -5.84
CA SER A 246 1.03 24.80 -4.53
C SER A 246 0.55 23.35 -4.57
N PRO A 247 1.02 22.47 -3.66
CA PRO A 247 0.52 21.09 -3.65
C PRO A 247 -1.00 21.14 -3.64
N PRO A 248 -1.70 20.37 -4.50
CA PRO A 248 -3.15 20.30 -4.43
C PRO A 248 -3.50 19.93 -2.99
N ALA A 249 -4.39 20.72 -2.38
CA ALA A 249 -4.83 20.47 -1.02
C ALA A 249 -5.18 18.98 -0.90
N LEU A 250 -4.51 18.29 0.04
CA LEU A 250 -4.92 16.95 0.43
C LEU A 250 -6.41 17.04 0.75
N PRO A 251 -7.26 16.15 0.22
CA PRO A 251 -8.67 16.15 0.58
C PRO A 251 -8.76 16.05 2.11
N THR A 252 -9.21 17.13 2.75
CA THR A 252 -9.41 17.26 4.19
C THR A 252 -10.60 16.45 4.68
N THR A 253 -11.31 15.77 3.78
CA THR A 253 -12.33 14.81 4.13
C THR A 253 -11.66 13.49 4.48
N VAL A 254 -11.41 13.29 5.78
CA VAL A 254 -11.74 11.98 6.37
C VAL A 254 -13.17 11.71 5.89
N PRO A 255 -13.45 10.68 5.06
CA PRO A 255 -14.83 10.30 4.81
C PRO A 255 -15.42 10.07 6.19
N ASP A 256 -16.48 10.80 6.51
CA ASP A 256 -17.21 10.64 7.77
C ASP A 256 -17.39 9.13 8.01
N MET A 257 -16.79 8.66 9.11
CA MET A 257 -17.08 7.34 9.68
C MET A 257 -18.49 7.37 10.28
#